data_AF-A0A6J0YN24-F1
#
_entry.id   AF-A0A6J0YN24-F1
#
_cell.length_a   1.000
_cell.length_b   1.000
_cell.length_c   1.000
_cell.angle_alpha   90.00
_cell.angle_beta   90.00
_cell.angle_gamma   90.00
#
_symmetry.space_group_name_H-M   'P 1'
#
loop_
_entity.id
_entity.type
_entity.pdbx_description
1 polymer ?
#
loop_
_entity_poly.entity_id
_entity_poly.type
_entity_poly.pdbx_seq_one_letter_code
_entity_poly.pdbx_strand_id
1 'polypeptide(L)'
;MTSREQLVQHVLQELQEAVESEGLEGLIGAALEAKQVLSSFALPTRRGGGPGPQVLEVDSVALSLYPEDAPRNMLPLVCQGEGSLLFEAASLLLWGDAGLSLELRARTVVEMLLHRHYYLQGMIDSKVMLQAVRYSLRSEESPEMTSLPSATLEAIFDADVKATCFPSSFSNVWHLYALASVVQRNIYSIYPLRNLKIRPYFNRVIRPRRCDHTPATLHIMWAGQPLSGHLFRHQYFAPVVGLEEVEAESAHPGPAPLPPPAKTLELLNREPGLSYSHLGERSSVTKSTFYRWRRQSQEHRQKVATRFSAKHFLQDSFHRGGVVPLQQFLQRFPEISRSTY
;
A
#
# COMPACT_ATOMS: atom_id res chain seq x y z
N MET A 1 -0.62 28.72 -22.55
CA MET A 1 -0.90 28.03 -21.26
C MET A 1 -0.20 26.69 -21.31
N THR A 2 0.69 26.41 -20.38
CA THR A 2 1.39 25.11 -20.29
C THR A 2 0.38 24.04 -19.90
N SER A 3 0.33 22.94 -20.63
CA SER A 3 -0.58 21.83 -20.30
C SER A 3 -0.13 21.12 -19.01
N ARG A 4 -1.07 20.47 -18.31
CA ARG A 4 -0.78 19.69 -17.09
C ARG A 4 0.33 18.66 -17.33
N GLU A 5 0.28 17.96 -18.46
CA GLU A 5 1.26 16.95 -18.84
C GLU A 5 2.67 17.56 -19.00
N GLN A 6 2.77 18.72 -19.65
CA GLN A 6 4.03 19.44 -19.78
C GLN A 6 4.60 19.88 -18.43
N LEU A 7 3.75 20.33 -17.49
CA LEU A 7 4.19 20.67 -16.13
C LEU A 7 4.72 19.44 -15.38
N VAL A 8 4.04 18.29 -15.49
CA VAL A 8 4.47 17.04 -14.86
C VAL A 8 5.79 16.55 -15.46
N GLN A 9 5.94 16.60 -16.79
CA GLN A 9 7.18 16.24 -17.47
C GLN A 9 8.35 17.13 -17.04
N HIS A 10 8.13 18.44 -16.98
CA HIS A 10 9.14 19.39 -16.51
C HIS A 10 9.55 19.09 -15.06
N VAL A 11 8.58 18.86 -14.16
CA VAL A 11 8.88 18.46 -12.78
C VAL A 11 9.72 17.18 -12.70
N LEU A 12 9.39 16.16 -13.52
CA LEU A 12 10.18 14.93 -13.55
C LEU A 12 11.59 15.16 -14.06
N GLN A 13 11.76 16.01 -15.07
CA GLN A 13 13.07 16.36 -15.61
C GLN A 13 13.93 17.06 -14.53
N GLU A 14 13.39 18.07 -13.85
CA GLU A 14 14.11 18.77 -12.77
C GLU A 14 14.51 17.80 -11.63
N LEU A 15 13.61 16.89 -11.27
CA LEU A 15 13.90 15.85 -10.28
C LEU A 15 15.00 14.89 -10.76
N GLN A 16 15.05 14.54 -12.05
CA GLN A 16 16.09 13.68 -12.63
C GLN A 16 17.45 14.37 -12.67
N GLU A 17 17.50 15.62 -13.13
CA GLU A 17 18.73 16.42 -13.17
C GLU A 17 19.28 16.63 -11.75
N ALA A 18 18.42 16.87 -10.76
CA ALA A 18 18.83 17.01 -9.38
C ALA A 18 19.37 15.72 -8.73
N VAL A 19 19.07 14.53 -9.28
CA VAL A 19 19.65 13.26 -8.80
C VAL A 19 21.15 13.17 -9.09
N GLU A 20 21.62 13.83 -10.15
CA GLU A 20 23.04 13.83 -10.56
C GLU A 20 23.93 14.64 -9.60
N SER A 21 23.32 15.48 -8.75
CA SER A 21 24.02 16.21 -7.69
C SER A 21 24.47 15.29 -6.55
N GLU A 22 25.62 15.59 -5.94
CA GLU A 22 26.08 14.85 -4.75
C GLU A 22 25.12 15.07 -3.56
N GLY A 23 24.82 13.99 -2.85
CA GLY A 23 23.91 14.02 -1.69
C GLY A 23 22.43 14.11 -2.07
N LEU A 24 21.62 14.64 -1.14
CA LEU A 24 20.16 14.81 -1.31
C LEU A 24 19.73 16.28 -1.33
N GLU A 25 20.61 17.24 -1.02
CA GLU A 25 20.21 18.64 -0.83
C GLU A 25 19.63 19.26 -2.11
N GLY A 26 20.28 19.06 -3.26
CA GLY A 26 19.75 19.49 -4.56
C GLY A 26 18.41 18.85 -4.88
N LEU A 27 18.27 17.54 -4.65
CA LEU A 27 17.03 16.80 -4.87
C LEU A 27 15.90 17.25 -3.94
N ILE A 28 16.20 17.62 -2.69
CA ILE A 28 15.23 18.20 -1.75
C ILE A 28 14.77 19.57 -2.24
N GLY A 29 15.69 20.41 -2.74
CA GLY A 29 15.36 21.70 -3.35
C GLY A 29 14.39 21.53 -4.53
N ALA A 30 14.74 20.68 -5.49
CA ALA A 30 13.87 20.36 -6.63
C ALA A 30 12.52 19.80 -6.19
N ALA A 31 12.49 18.95 -5.15
CA ALA A 31 11.24 18.41 -4.62
C ALA A 31 10.33 19.48 -3.96
N LEU A 32 10.90 20.51 -3.35
CA LEU A 32 10.14 21.63 -2.80
C LEU A 32 9.48 22.46 -3.92
N GLU A 33 10.20 22.73 -5.00
CA GLU A 33 9.67 23.42 -6.18
C GLU A 33 8.62 22.56 -6.90
N ALA A 34 8.92 21.28 -7.12
CA ALA A 34 7.98 20.30 -7.65
C ALA A 34 6.69 20.23 -6.83
N LYS A 35 6.78 20.27 -5.50
CA LYS A 35 5.60 20.33 -4.63
C LYS A 35 4.75 21.56 -4.89
N GLN A 36 5.37 22.74 -5.06
CA GLN A 36 4.64 23.97 -5.37
C GLN A 36 3.90 23.83 -6.70
N VAL A 37 4.58 23.38 -7.76
CA VAL A 37 3.99 23.17 -9.08
C VAL A 37 2.85 22.15 -9.03
N LEU A 38 3.08 20.96 -8.48
CA LEU A 38 2.09 19.88 -8.41
C LEU A 38 0.91 20.22 -7.47
N SER A 39 1.08 21.15 -6.53
CA SER A 39 -0.01 21.64 -5.67
C SER A 39 -0.93 22.66 -6.35
N SER A 40 -0.52 23.23 -7.49
CA SER A 40 -1.33 24.19 -8.24
C SER A 40 -2.55 23.55 -8.93
N PHE A 41 -2.59 22.21 -8.99
CA PHE A 41 -3.72 21.46 -9.53
C PHE A 41 -4.00 20.18 -8.73
N ALA A 42 -5.27 19.82 -8.61
CA ALA A 42 -5.71 18.62 -7.89
C ALA A 42 -5.49 17.35 -8.72
N LEU A 43 -5.26 16.23 -8.02
CA LEU A 43 -5.27 14.90 -8.66
C LEU A 43 -6.68 14.60 -9.20
N PRO A 44 -6.80 14.11 -10.44
CA PRO A 44 -8.08 13.79 -11.02
C PRO A 44 -8.62 12.52 -10.35
N THR A 45 -9.90 12.51 -9.99
CA THR A 45 -10.50 11.42 -9.19
C THR A 45 -11.44 10.53 -9.97
N ARG A 46 -11.90 10.96 -11.15
CA ARG A 46 -12.69 10.19 -12.11
C ARG A 46 -12.76 10.95 -13.43
N ARG A 47 -12.56 10.26 -14.57
CA ARG A 47 -12.74 10.88 -15.89
C ARG A 47 -14.22 11.23 -16.09
N GLY A 48 -14.51 12.52 -16.35
CA GLY A 48 -15.84 12.97 -16.75
C GLY A 48 -16.13 12.47 -18.17
N GLY A 49 -17.13 11.60 -18.30
CA GLY A 49 -17.31 10.75 -19.48
C GLY A 49 -16.53 9.45 -19.29
N GLY A 50 -17.25 8.37 -18.99
CA GLY A 50 -16.64 7.06 -18.80
C GLY A 50 -15.77 6.69 -20.01
N PRO A 51 -14.72 5.87 -19.81
CA PRO A 51 -14.07 5.25 -20.96
C PRO A 51 -15.17 4.62 -21.83
N GLY A 52 -15.13 4.84 -23.16
CA GLY A 52 -15.88 3.94 -24.05
C GLY A 52 -15.49 2.50 -23.71
N PRO A 53 -16.34 1.50 -23.97
CA PRO A 53 -16.20 0.14 -23.45
C PRO A 53 -14.77 -0.37 -23.68
N GLN A 54 -13.94 -0.31 -22.63
CA GLN A 54 -12.60 -0.84 -22.64
C GLN A 54 -12.73 -2.24 -22.07
N VAL A 55 -12.43 -3.24 -22.89
CA VAL A 55 -12.39 -4.61 -22.43
C VAL A 55 -11.24 -4.72 -21.44
N LEU A 56 -11.56 -4.68 -20.15
CA LEU A 56 -10.60 -4.90 -19.08
C LEU A 56 -10.17 -6.36 -19.13
N GLU A 57 -8.92 -6.60 -19.49
CA GLU A 57 -8.35 -7.94 -19.54
C GLU A 57 -7.96 -8.40 -18.14
N VAL A 58 -8.30 -9.65 -17.80
CA VAL A 58 -7.95 -10.25 -16.51
C VAL A 58 -6.51 -10.74 -16.55
N ASP A 59 -5.71 -10.35 -15.57
CA ASP A 59 -4.35 -10.87 -15.43
C ASP A 59 -4.39 -12.30 -14.89
N SER A 60 -4.22 -13.28 -15.78
CA SER A 60 -4.24 -14.70 -15.44
C SER A 60 -3.16 -15.11 -14.42
N VAL A 61 -1.99 -14.46 -14.43
CA VAL A 61 -0.89 -14.76 -13.51
C VAL A 61 -1.23 -14.22 -12.13
N ALA A 62 -1.63 -12.96 -12.03
CA ALA A 62 -2.07 -12.37 -10.76
C ALA A 62 -3.30 -13.10 -10.20
N LEU A 63 -4.25 -13.51 -11.06
CA LEU A 63 -5.42 -14.28 -10.66
C LEU A 63 -5.02 -15.64 -10.06
N SER A 64 -4.06 -16.34 -10.68
CA SER A 64 -3.55 -17.63 -10.17
C SER A 64 -2.88 -17.50 -8.78
N LEU A 65 -2.40 -16.31 -8.44
CA LEU A 65 -1.76 -15.98 -7.17
C LEU A 65 -2.74 -15.35 -6.16
N TYR A 66 -3.98 -15.06 -6.57
CA TYR A 66 -4.93 -14.31 -5.77
C TYR A 66 -5.26 -15.09 -4.49
N PRO A 67 -4.99 -14.52 -3.31
CA PRO A 67 -5.04 -15.30 -2.08
C PRO A 67 -6.46 -15.44 -1.56
N GLU A 68 -6.80 -16.62 -1.05
CA GLU A 68 -8.17 -16.94 -0.56
C GLU A 68 -8.62 -16.09 0.65
N ASP A 69 -7.68 -15.42 1.32
CA ASP A 69 -7.95 -14.50 2.43
C ASP A 69 -8.00 -13.02 2.03
N ALA A 70 -7.91 -12.71 0.73
CA ALA A 70 -8.22 -11.39 0.18
C ALA A 70 -9.75 -11.21 -0.05
N PRO A 71 -10.23 -9.99 -0.34
CA PRO A 71 -11.65 -9.73 -0.60
C PRO A 71 -12.17 -10.61 -1.74
N ARG A 72 -13.37 -11.17 -1.57
CA ARG A 72 -14.01 -12.01 -2.59
C ARG A 72 -14.59 -11.14 -3.69
N ASN A 73 -14.92 -11.78 -4.82
CA ASN A 73 -15.53 -11.12 -5.98
C ASN A 73 -14.66 -9.96 -6.52
N MET A 74 -13.36 -10.17 -6.56
CA MET A 74 -12.40 -9.22 -7.10
C MET A 74 -11.62 -9.86 -8.25
N LEU A 75 -11.24 -9.05 -9.24
CA LEU A 75 -10.45 -9.48 -10.39
C LEU A 75 -9.19 -8.61 -10.51
N PRO A 76 -7.98 -9.22 -10.53
CA PRO A 76 -6.78 -8.53 -10.94
C PRO A 76 -6.79 -8.31 -12.46
N LEU A 77 -6.48 -7.09 -12.89
CA LEU A 77 -6.48 -6.70 -14.30
C LEU A 77 -5.07 -6.59 -14.85
N VAL A 78 -4.95 -6.80 -16.16
CA VAL A 78 -3.71 -6.51 -16.90
C VAL A 78 -3.45 -5.02 -16.86
N CYS A 79 -2.21 -4.67 -16.55
CA CYS A 79 -1.71 -3.30 -16.60
C CYS A 79 -0.61 -3.23 -17.67
N GLN A 80 -0.79 -2.36 -18.66
CA GLN A 80 0.19 -2.17 -19.71
C GLN A 80 1.26 -1.18 -19.26
N GLY A 81 2.53 -1.48 -19.53
CA GLY A 81 3.65 -0.62 -19.20
C GLY A 81 4.95 -1.41 -18.97
N GLU A 82 5.94 -0.73 -18.42
CA GLU A 82 7.24 -1.32 -18.08
C GLU A 82 7.59 -1.14 -16.60
N GLY A 83 8.48 -2.01 -16.11
CA GLY A 83 8.94 -1.98 -14.73
C GLY A 83 7.90 -2.54 -13.76
N SER A 84 7.79 -1.93 -12.58
CA SER A 84 6.94 -2.46 -11.49
C SER A 84 5.45 -2.14 -11.63
N LEU A 85 5.03 -1.26 -12.53
CA LEU A 85 3.62 -0.93 -12.82
C LEU A 85 2.79 -0.37 -11.65
N LEU A 86 3.41 0.07 -10.54
CA LEU A 86 2.66 0.58 -9.38
C LEU A 86 1.81 1.80 -9.74
N PHE A 87 2.40 2.75 -10.45
CA PHE A 87 1.75 4.02 -10.75
C PHE A 87 0.70 3.87 -11.86
N GLU A 88 0.96 2.97 -12.81
CA GLU A 88 0.04 2.58 -13.86
C GLU A 88 -1.18 1.85 -13.26
N ALA A 89 -0.97 0.90 -12.34
CA ALA A 89 -2.04 0.23 -11.61
C ALA A 89 -2.90 1.22 -10.81
N ALA A 90 -2.27 2.16 -10.10
CA ALA A 90 -3.00 3.18 -9.36
C ALA A 90 -3.73 4.17 -10.27
N SER A 91 -3.12 4.53 -11.42
CA SER A 91 -3.76 5.35 -12.44
C SER A 91 -5.00 4.68 -13.00
N LEU A 92 -4.93 3.39 -13.33
CA LEU A 92 -6.08 2.60 -13.78
C LEU A 92 -7.21 2.62 -12.75
N LEU A 93 -6.90 2.40 -11.47
CA LEU A 93 -7.90 2.39 -10.39
C LEU A 93 -8.50 3.78 -10.10
N LEU A 94 -7.80 4.87 -10.40
CA LEU A 94 -8.26 6.24 -10.14
C LEU A 94 -8.94 6.89 -11.34
N TRP A 95 -8.48 6.55 -12.55
CA TRP A 95 -8.79 7.30 -13.77
C TRP A 95 -9.33 6.43 -14.89
N GLY A 96 -9.09 5.12 -14.85
CA GLY A 96 -9.51 4.15 -15.87
C GLY A 96 -8.48 3.90 -16.97
N ASP A 97 -7.36 4.61 -16.98
CA ASP A 97 -6.23 4.39 -17.88
C ASP A 97 -4.90 4.71 -17.17
N ALA A 98 -3.75 4.48 -17.82
CA ALA A 98 -2.43 4.72 -17.26
C ALA A 98 -1.95 6.18 -17.35
N GLY A 99 -2.78 7.12 -17.82
CA GLY A 99 -2.38 8.50 -18.13
C GLY A 99 -1.91 9.35 -16.94
N LEU A 100 -2.23 8.95 -15.70
CA LEU A 100 -1.74 9.63 -14.50
C LEU A 100 -0.45 9.04 -13.94
N SER A 101 0.11 7.98 -14.54
CA SER A 101 1.25 7.25 -13.95
C SER A 101 2.46 8.14 -13.67
N LEU A 102 2.81 9.02 -14.61
CA LEU A 102 3.93 9.96 -14.46
C LEU A 102 3.69 10.97 -13.34
N GLU A 103 2.47 11.49 -13.23
CA GLU A 103 2.12 12.44 -12.17
C GLU A 103 2.12 11.76 -10.80
N LEU A 104 1.57 10.55 -10.71
CA LEU A 104 1.57 9.75 -9.48
C LEU A 104 2.99 9.42 -9.06
N ARG A 105 3.89 9.09 -10.01
CA ARG A 105 5.32 8.90 -9.76
C ARG A 105 5.96 10.16 -9.17
N ALA A 106 5.82 11.30 -9.85
CA ALA A 106 6.39 12.57 -9.43
C ALA A 106 5.93 12.97 -8.02
N ARG A 107 4.61 12.91 -7.76
CA ARG A 107 4.04 13.21 -6.44
C ARG A 107 4.53 12.22 -5.36
N THR A 108 4.73 10.96 -5.72
CA THR A 108 5.22 9.93 -4.78
C THR A 108 6.68 10.16 -4.40
N VAL A 109 7.55 10.51 -5.37
CA VAL A 109 8.94 10.91 -5.10
C VAL A 109 8.99 12.09 -4.15
N VAL A 110 8.22 13.14 -4.44
CA VAL A 110 8.12 14.34 -3.59
C VAL A 110 7.63 14.00 -2.18
N GLU A 111 6.60 13.16 -2.03
CA GLU A 111 6.11 12.72 -0.72
C GLU A 111 7.18 11.93 0.05
N MET A 112 7.87 10.99 -0.60
CA MET A 112 8.94 10.19 0.02
C MET A 112 10.10 11.06 0.49
N LEU A 113 10.56 12.01 -0.33
CA LEU A 113 11.65 12.93 0.00
C LEU A 113 11.29 13.84 1.17
N LEU A 114 10.20 14.59 1.04
CA LEU A 114 9.85 15.64 2.00
C LEU A 114 9.35 15.08 3.34
N HIS A 115 8.98 13.81 3.37
CA HIS A 115 8.54 13.12 4.57
C HIS A 115 9.43 11.91 4.92
N ARG A 116 10.68 11.90 4.46
CA ARG A 116 11.71 10.86 4.70
C ARG A 116 11.73 10.34 6.13
N HIS A 117 11.74 11.24 7.12
CA HIS A 117 11.77 10.88 8.53
C HIS A 117 10.58 9.99 8.95
N TYR A 118 9.38 10.28 8.45
CA TYR A 118 8.18 9.48 8.72
C TYR A 118 8.30 8.06 8.15
N TYR A 119 8.81 7.93 6.92
CA TYR A 119 8.95 6.64 6.25
C TYR A 119 10.04 5.75 6.84
N LEU A 120 11.08 6.36 7.42
CA LEU A 120 12.19 5.64 8.07
C LEU A 120 11.90 5.27 9.53
N GLN A 121 11.17 6.12 10.27
CA GLN A 121 11.02 5.96 11.74
C GLN A 121 9.59 5.66 12.20
N GLY A 122 8.57 6.00 11.41
CA GLY A 122 7.18 6.09 11.88
C GLY A 122 6.26 4.91 11.56
N MET A 123 6.57 4.05 10.58
CA MET A 123 5.56 3.15 10.01
C MET A 123 5.76 1.66 10.20
N ILE A 124 7.00 1.20 10.34
CA ILE A 124 7.35 -0.22 10.39
C ILE A 124 8.54 -0.34 11.34
N ASP A 125 8.52 -1.31 12.26
CA ASP A 125 9.72 -1.66 13.06
C ASP A 125 10.85 -1.89 12.05
N SER A 126 11.92 -1.11 12.13
CA SER A 126 12.99 -1.09 11.13
C SER A 126 13.46 -2.51 10.78
N LYS A 127 13.49 -3.43 11.76
CA LYS A 127 13.81 -4.87 11.58
C LYS A 127 12.96 -5.59 10.53
N VAL A 128 11.69 -5.23 10.42
CA VAL A 128 10.70 -5.83 9.51
C VAL A 128 10.92 -5.35 8.08
N MET A 129 11.12 -4.04 7.93
CA MET A 129 11.43 -3.44 6.63
C MET A 129 12.78 -3.94 6.11
N LEU A 130 13.72 -4.16 7.01
CA LEU A 130 15.02 -4.77 6.73
C LEU A 130 14.91 -6.21 6.22
N GLN A 131 14.02 -7.04 6.80
CA GLN A 131 13.76 -8.39 6.28
C GLN A 131 13.11 -8.34 4.89
N ALA A 132 12.17 -7.41 4.69
CA ALA A 132 11.49 -7.18 3.42
C ALA A 132 12.44 -6.77 2.29
N VAL A 133 13.30 -5.78 2.54
CA VAL A 133 14.32 -5.28 1.58
C VAL A 133 15.32 -6.37 1.19
N ARG A 134 15.73 -7.21 2.14
CA ARG A 134 16.65 -8.32 1.84
C ARG A 134 16.03 -9.42 1.01
N TYR A 135 14.79 -9.80 1.32
CA TYR A 135 14.06 -10.75 0.49
C TYR A 135 13.86 -10.23 -0.94
N SER A 136 13.68 -8.93 -1.15
CA SER A 136 13.65 -8.36 -2.50
C SER A 136 15.02 -8.31 -3.18
N LEU A 137 16.12 -8.18 -2.43
CA LEU A 137 17.46 -7.98 -2.98
C LEU A 137 18.24 -9.27 -3.32
N ARG A 138 18.04 -10.43 -2.65
CA ARG A 138 18.52 -11.77 -3.07
C ARG A 138 18.15 -12.87 -2.06
N SER A 139 18.01 -14.09 -2.60
CA SER A 139 17.35 -15.30 -2.04
C SER A 139 18.10 -16.07 -0.92
N GLU A 140 19.22 -15.59 -0.40
CA GLU A 140 20.05 -16.41 0.50
C GLU A 140 19.93 -15.93 1.95
N GLU A 141 19.30 -16.77 2.78
CA GLU A 141 19.16 -16.56 4.23
C GLU A 141 20.53 -16.68 4.92
N SER A 142 21.24 -15.57 5.18
CA SER A 142 22.30 -15.57 6.20
C SER A 142 21.76 -15.04 7.55
N PRO A 143 21.88 -15.81 8.65
CA PRO A 143 21.31 -15.45 9.96
C PRO A 143 22.05 -14.30 10.66
N GLU A 144 23.26 -13.95 10.22
CA GLU A 144 24.11 -12.93 10.84
C GLU A 144 23.61 -11.50 10.64
N MET A 145 22.68 -11.29 9.71
CA MET A 145 22.30 -9.96 9.26
C MET A 145 21.17 -9.33 10.11
N THR A 146 20.76 -9.83 11.27
CA THR A 146 19.53 -9.35 11.97
C THR A 146 19.47 -7.86 12.40
N SER A 147 20.56 -7.09 12.26
CA SER A 147 20.58 -5.63 12.44
C SER A 147 21.39 -4.94 11.33
N LEU A 148 20.74 -4.21 10.42
CA LEU A 148 21.44 -3.23 9.56
C LEU A 148 21.56 -1.91 10.32
N PRO A 149 22.71 -1.22 10.23
CA PRO A 149 22.84 0.13 10.76
C PRO A 149 21.78 1.07 10.16
N SER A 150 21.30 2.05 10.94
CA SER A 150 20.35 3.07 10.45
C SER A 150 20.83 3.72 9.16
N ALA A 151 22.12 4.05 9.09
CA ALA A 151 22.76 4.64 7.93
C ALA A 151 22.59 3.80 6.65
N THR A 152 22.59 2.47 6.74
CA THR A 152 22.39 1.62 5.57
C THR A 152 20.94 1.58 5.13
N LEU A 153 19.97 1.58 6.07
CA LEU A 153 18.55 1.67 5.71
C LEU A 153 18.25 3.01 5.02
N GLU A 154 18.82 4.08 5.56
CA GLU A 154 18.77 5.42 4.99
C GLU A 154 19.34 5.46 3.57
N ALA A 155 20.52 4.90 3.35
CA ALA A 155 21.13 4.82 2.03
C ALA A 155 20.27 4.03 1.02
N ILE A 156 19.62 2.93 1.45
CA ILE A 156 18.72 2.15 0.58
C ILE A 156 17.47 2.97 0.23
N PHE A 157 16.86 3.63 1.22
CA PHE A 157 15.71 4.51 0.99
C PHE A 157 16.06 5.62 0.00
N ASP A 158 17.20 6.28 0.21
CA ASP A 158 17.67 7.39 -0.62
C ASP A 158 17.96 6.90 -2.06
N ALA A 159 18.53 5.70 -2.22
CA ALA A 159 18.75 5.08 -3.52
C ALA A 159 17.43 4.75 -4.23
N ASP A 160 16.44 4.20 -3.52
CA ASP A 160 15.12 3.89 -4.09
C ASP A 160 14.37 5.15 -4.52
N VAL A 161 14.43 6.22 -3.71
CA VAL A 161 13.87 7.53 -4.06
C VAL A 161 14.51 8.07 -5.33
N LYS A 162 15.85 8.07 -5.41
CA LYS A 162 16.59 8.54 -6.59
C LYS A 162 16.24 7.72 -7.83
N ALA A 163 16.19 6.39 -7.72
CA ALA A 163 15.80 5.52 -8.82
C ALA A 163 14.38 5.81 -9.32
N THR A 164 13.48 6.21 -8.43
CA THR A 164 12.07 6.48 -8.76
C THR A 164 11.86 7.77 -9.55
N CYS A 165 12.85 8.67 -9.59
CA CYS A 165 12.85 9.79 -10.53
C CYS A 165 12.86 9.29 -11.99
N PHE A 166 13.37 8.09 -12.25
CA PHE A 166 13.49 7.51 -13.59
C PHE A 166 12.32 6.56 -13.92
N PRO A 167 11.92 6.48 -15.20
CA PRO A 167 10.89 5.56 -15.65
C PRO A 167 11.28 4.09 -15.46
N SER A 168 10.26 3.22 -15.41
CA SER A 168 10.41 1.76 -15.29
C SER A 168 11.16 1.29 -14.04
N SER A 169 11.40 2.18 -13.08
CA SER A 169 12.00 1.88 -11.78
C SER A 169 11.12 0.94 -10.95
N PHE A 170 11.80 0.18 -10.08
CA PHE A 170 11.14 -0.79 -9.23
C PHE A 170 10.54 -0.12 -8.00
N SER A 171 9.24 -0.25 -7.83
CA SER A 171 8.52 0.21 -6.64
C SER A 171 8.49 -0.88 -5.58
N ASN A 172 8.62 -0.46 -4.33
CA ASN A 172 8.59 -1.33 -3.16
C ASN A 172 7.53 -0.87 -2.15
N VAL A 173 7.59 -1.40 -0.93
CA VAL A 173 6.59 -1.10 0.09
C VAL A 173 6.54 0.38 0.47
N TRP A 174 7.67 1.10 0.50
CA TRP A 174 7.67 2.54 0.80
C TRP A 174 6.84 3.34 -0.20
N HIS A 175 6.90 2.93 -1.47
CA HIS A 175 6.15 3.56 -2.55
C HIS A 175 4.64 3.40 -2.33
N LEU A 176 4.17 2.23 -1.89
CA LEU A 176 2.74 2.04 -1.58
C LEU A 176 2.26 2.97 -0.45
N TYR A 177 3.08 3.19 0.58
CA TYR A 177 2.71 4.09 1.67
C TYR A 177 2.72 5.56 1.26
N ALA A 178 3.73 5.98 0.52
CA ALA A 178 3.80 7.32 -0.03
C ALA A 178 2.64 7.55 -1.01
N LEU A 179 2.37 6.59 -1.89
CA LEU A 179 1.27 6.64 -2.84
C LEU A 179 -0.09 6.77 -2.14
N ALA A 180 -0.34 5.99 -1.08
CA ALA A 180 -1.57 6.13 -0.28
C ALA A 180 -1.75 7.57 0.25
N SER A 181 -0.65 8.19 0.68
CA SER A 181 -0.64 9.60 1.13
C SER A 181 -0.86 10.57 -0.03
N VAL A 182 -0.28 10.32 -1.20
CA VAL A 182 -0.48 11.14 -2.40
C VAL A 182 -1.92 11.11 -2.90
N VAL A 183 -2.51 9.92 -3.00
CA VAL A 183 -3.87 9.74 -3.54
C VAL A 183 -4.96 9.97 -2.50
N GLN A 184 -4.59 10.18 -1.23
CA GLN A 184 -5.50 10.37 -0.09
C GLN A 184 -6.53 9.23 0.02
N ARG A 185 -6.12 8.00 -0.30
CA ARG A 185 -6.91 6.78 -0.21
C ARG A 185 -6.15 5.70 0.54
N ASN A 186 -6.87 4.76 1.16
CA ASN A 186 -6.22 3.55 1.62
C ASN A 186 -5.75 2.75 0.41
N ILE A 187 -4.66 2.01 0.58
CA ILE A 187 -4.27 0.97 -0.36
C ILE A 187 -4.31 -0.35 0.40
N TYR A 188 -5.22 -1.25 0.00
CA TYR A 188 -5.10 -2.64 0.38
C TYR A 188 -4.04 -3.28 -0.52
N SER A 189 -2.83 -3.37 0.04
CA SER A 189 -1.72 -4.10 -0.54
C SER A 189 -1.96 -5.59 -0.36
N ILE A 190 -2.34 -6.29 -1.43
CA ILE A 190 -2.67 -7.72 -1.45
C ILE A 190 -1.42 -8.50 -1.83
N TYR A 191 -0.92 -9.31 -0.90
CA TYR A 191 0.25 -10.15 -1.15
C TYR A 191 -0.17 -11.63 -1.26
N PRO A 192 0.32 -12.38 -2.27
CA PRO A 192 -0.01 -13.80 -2.44
C PRO A 192 0.23 -14.64 -1.19
N LEU A 193 -0.41 -15.82 -1.09
CA LEU A 193 -0.11 -16.84 -0.07
C LEU A 193 1.23 -17.55 -0.37
N ARG A 194 2.29 -16.74 -0.45
CA ARG A 194 3.68 -17.07 -0.75
C ARG A 194 4.58 -16.20 0.14
N ASN A 195 5.85 -16.56 0.24
CA ASN A 195 6.82 -15.91 1.12
C ASN A 195 6.24 -15.66 2.54
N LEU A 196 5.61 -16.69 3.13
CA LEU A 196 4.74 -16.53 4.32
C LEU A 196 5.44 -15.87 5.51
N LYS A 197 6.78 -15.98 5.61
CA LYS A 197 7.59 -15.31 6.65
C LYS A 197 7.48 -13.78 6.58
N ILE A 198 7.41 -13.20 5.38
CA ILE A 198 7.37 -11.74 5.18
C ILE A 198 5.96 -11.22 4.82
N ARG A 199 5.05 -12.11 4.42
CA ARG A 199 3.70 -11.76 3.98
C ARG A 199 2.96 -10.80 4.92
N PRO A 200 2.98 -10.92 6.26
CA PRO A 200 2.27 -9.98 7.15
C PRO A 200 2.67 -8.51 6.99
N TYR A 201 3.85 -8.24 6.41
CA TYR A 201 4.38 -6.89 6.23
C TYR A 201 3.94 -6.25 4.92
N PHE A 202 3.67 -7.09 3.92
CA PHE A 202 3.23 -6.67 2.59
C PHE A 202 1.72 -6.85 2.39
N ASN A 203 1.07 -7.82 3.03
CA ASN A 203 -0.38 -8.04 2.94
C ASN A 203 -1.13 -7.23 3.99
N ARG A 204 -1.46 -5.97 3.71
CA ARG A 204 -2.11 -5.09 4.69
C ARG A 204 -2.81 -3.89 4.05
N VAL A 205 -3.73 -3.32 4.82
CA VAL A 205 -4.30 -2.00 4.52
C VAL A 205 -3.32 -0.92 4.97
N ILE A 206 -2.84 -0.17 4.00
CA ILE A 206 -1.97 0.99 4.13
C ILE A 206 -2.86 2.23 4.13
N ARG A 207 -2.65 3.13 5.10
CA ARG A 207 -3.42 4.37 5.23
C ARG A 207 -2.57 5.57 4.84
N PRO A 208 -3.17 6.66 4.33
CA PRO A 208 -2.49 7.94 4.17
C PRO A 208 -1.88 8.39 5.49
N ARG A 209 -0.69 9.00 5.45
CA ARG A 209 0.00 9.58 6.61
C ARG A 209 -0.83 10.64 7.34
N ARG A 210 -1.59 11.42 6.58
CA ARG A 210 -2.56 12.41 7.05
C ARG A 210 -3.86 12.19 6.29
N CYS A 211 -4.98 12.07 6.99
CA CYS A 211 -6.31 11.97 6.40
C CYS A 211 -7.35 12.37 7.46
N ASP A 212 -8.15 13.37 7.14
CA ASP A 212 -9.15 13.94 8.05
C ASP A 212 -10.55 13.33 7.85
N HIS A 213 -10.69 12.44 6.86
CA HIS A 213 -11.94 11.75 6.53
C HIS A 213 -11.74 10.22 6.55
N THR A 214 -12.81 9.47 6.26
CA THR A 214 -12.67 8.04 5.99
C THR A 214 -12.28 7.87 4.53
N PRO A 215 -11.06 7.43 4.20
CA PRO A 215 -10.63 7.29 2.81
C PRO A 215 -11.24 6.04 2.16
N ALA A 216 -11.58 6.15 0.87
CA ALA A 216 -11.85 4.99 0.02
C ALA A 216 -10.61 4.09 -0.08
N THR A 217 -10.78 2.84 -0.53
CA THR A 217 -9.68 1.86 -0.61
C THR A 217 -9.43 1.45 -2.06
N LEU A 218 -8.19 1.62 -2.52
CA LEU A 218 -7.67 1.02 -3.75
C LEU A 218 -7.14 -0.38 -3.42
N HIS A 219 -7.36 -1.36 -4.28
CA HIS A 219 -6.84 -2.71 -4.11
C HIS A 219 -5.71 -2.93 -5.13
N ILE A 220 -4.49 -3.14 -4.64
CA ILE A 220 -3.31 -3.32 -5.47
C ILE A 220 -2.62 -4.61 -5.02
N MET A 221 -2.36 -5.50 -5.97
CA MET A 221 -1.79 -6.81 -5.71
C MET A 221 -0.34 -6.90 -6.16
N TRP A 222 0.49 -7.57 -5.37
CA TRP A 222 1.84 -7.95 -5.76
C TRP A 222 1.77 -9.19 -6.66
N ALA A 223 2.23 -9.06 -7.90
CA ALA A 223 2.25 -10.12 -8.89
C ALA A 223 3.66 -10.37 -9.43
N GLY A 224 3.85 -11.50 -10.10
CA GLY A 224 5.13 -11.91 -10.65
C GLY A 224 5.26 -13.42 -10.77
N GLN A 225 6.50 -13.90 -10.84
CA GLN A 225 6.80 -15.28 -11.17
C GLN A 225 6.83 -16.18 -9.92
N PRO A 226 6.04 -17.27 -9.90
CA PRO A 226 6.23 -18.35 -8.93
C PRO A 226 7.60 -19.00 -9.14
N LEU A 227 8.41 -19.09 -8.09
CA LEU A 227 9.69 -19.81 -8.11
C LEU A 227 9.52 -21.25 -7.61
N SER A 228 8.64 -21.46 -6.64
CA SER A 228 8.28 -22.76 -6.08
C SER A 228 6.86 -22.70 -5.49
N GLY A 229 6.37 -23.79 -4.90
CA GLY A 229 5.07 -23.81 -4.19
C GLY A 229 4.95 -22.76 -3.06
N HIS A 230 6.07 -22.22 -2.58
CA HIS A 230 6.14 -21.29 -1.44
C HIS A 230 6.67 -19.93 -1.77
N LEU A 231 7.57 -19.87 -2.74
CA LEU A 231 8.33 -18.67 -3.04
C LEU A 231 7.84 -18.11 -4.35
N PHE A 232 7.67 -16.80 -4.39
CA PHE A 232 7.48 -16.09 -5.64
C PHE A 232 8.39 -14.86 -5.65
N ARG A 233 8.79 -14.48 -6.85
CA ARG A 233 9.52 -13.25 -7.12
C ARG A 233 8.51 -12.23 -7.60
N HIS A 234 8.34 -11.15 -6.83
CA HIS A 234 7.58 -9.99 -7.30
C HIS A 234 8.27 -9.38 -8.52
N GLN A 235 7.46 -8.99 -9.50
CA GLN A 235 7.91 -8.33 -10.72
C GLN A 235 7.11 -7.05 -10.98
N TYR A 236 5.80 -7.07 -10.72
CA TYR A 236 4.91 -5.95 -11.00
C TYR A 236 3.70 -5.92 -10.06
N PHE A 237 3.00 -4.80 -10.06
CA PHE A 237 1.75 -4.56 -9.33
C PHE A 237 0.56 -4.69 -10.28
N ALA A 238 -0.44 -5.46 -9.88
CA ALA A 238 -1.71 -5.60 -10.60
C ALA A 238 -2.80 -4.76 -9.90
N PRO A 239 -3.55 -3.92 -10.62
CA PRO A 239 -4.77 -3.31 -10.09
C PRO A 239 -5.84 -4.39 -9.89
N VAL A 240 -6.62 -4.26 -8.81
CA VAL A 240 -7.68 -5.21 -8.47
C VAL A 240 -9.00 -4.47 -8.33
N VAL A 241 -10.02 -4.89 -9.08
CA VAL A 241 -11.35 -4.26 -9.10
C VAL A 241 -12.43 -5.23 -8.64
N GLY A 242 -13.55 -4.72 -8.11
CA GLY A 242 -14.69 -5.54 -7.75
C GLY A 242 -15.49 -5.98 -8.99
N LEU A 243 -16.02 -7.20 -9.00
CA LEU A 243 -16.93 -7.67 -10.06
C LEU A 243 -18.16 -6.76 -10.23
N GLU A 244 -18.68 -6.20 -9.13
CA GLU A 244 -19.76 -5.20 -9.16
C GLU A 244 -19.35 -3.92 -9.91
N GLU A 245 -18.06 -3.55 -9.88
CA GLU A 245 -17.53 -2.38 -10.60
C GLU A 245 -17.32 -2.67 -12.09
N VAL A 246 -17.09 -3.95 -12.44
CA VAL A 246 -16.99 -4.43 -13.84
C VAL A 246 -18.37 -4.57 -14.48
N GLU A 247 -19.40 -4.97 -13.71
CA GLU A 247 -20.78 -5.10 -14.18
C GLU A 247 -21.56 -3.77 -14.21
N ALA A 248 -21.18 -2.79 -13.36
CA ALA A 248 -21.81 -1.47 -13.26
C ALA A 248 -21.63 -0.56 -14.49
N GLU A 249 -20.84 -0.95 -15.49
CA GLU A 249 -20.87 -0.28 -16.81
C GLU A 249 -22.21 -0.50 -17.56
N SER A 250 -23.08 -1.41 -17.07
CA SER A 250 -24.40 -1.69 -17.66
C SER A 250 -25.60 -1.22 -16.82
N ALA A 251 -25.41 -0.84 -15.55
CA ALA A 251 -26.49 -0.30 -14.72
C ALA A 251 -25.95 0.59 -13.60
N HIS A 252 -26.43 1.83 -13.54
CA HIS A 252 -26.18 2.71 -12.40
C HIS A 252 -26.72 2.11 -11.10
N PRO A 253 -25.93 2.13 -10.02
CA PRO A 253 -26.36 2.92 -8.88
C PRO A 253 -25.21 3.75 -8.27
N GLY A 254 -25.60 4.80 -7.54
CA GLY A 254 -24.68 5.65 -6.79
C GLY A 254 -23.90 4.91 -5.68
N PRO A 255 -22.97 5.60 -5.00
CA PRO A 255 -22.08 4.99 -4.02
C PRO A 255 -22.87 4.24 -2.94
N ALA A 256 -22.61 2.94 -2.82
CA ALA A 256 -23.18 2.12 -1.76
C ALA A 256 -22.71 2.66 -0.39
N PRO A 257 -23.61 2.81 0.59
CA PRO A 257 -23.24 3.31 1.91
C PRO A 257 -22.22 2.37 2.57
N LEU A 258 -21.19 2.97 3.20
CA LEU A 258 -20.17 2.26 3.96
C LEU A 258 -20.84 1.30 4.97
N PRO A 259 -20.31 0.08 5.15
CA PRO A 259 -20.84 -0.84 6.13
C PRO A 259 -20.76 -0.22 7.53
N PRO A 260 -21.81 -0.34 8.36
CA PRO A 260 -21.83 0.23 9.69
C PRO A 260 -20.61 -0.23 10.51
N PRO A 261 -20.15 0.55 11.50
CA PRO A 261 -18.97 0.25 12.32
C PRO A 261 -18.97 -1.17 12.90
N ALA A 262 -20.15 -1.69 13.23
CA ALA A 262 -20.36 -3.06 13.67
C ALA A 262 -19.93 -4.12 12.63
N LYS A 263 -20.31 -3.94 11.35
CA LYS A 263 -19.90 -4.84 10.25
C LYS A 263 -18.41 -4.74 9.97
N THR A 264 -17.81 -3.56 10.08
CA THR A 264 -16.35 -3.38 9.94
C THR A 264 -15.58 -4.08 11.07
N LEU A 265 -16.09 -4.02 12.30
CA LEU A 265 -15.49 -4.72 13.45
C LEU A 265 -15.64 -6.25 13.33
N GLU A 266 -16.79 -6.73 12.87
CA GLU A 266 -17.01 -8.16 12.56
C GLU A 266 -16.04 -8.68 11.51
N LEU A 267 -15.80 -7.91 10.44
CA LEU A 267 -14.83 -8.28 9.39
C LEU A 267 -13.39 -8.31 9.91
N LEU A 268 -13.00 -7.40 10.82
CA LEU A 268 -11.68 -7.39 11.44
C LEU A 268 -11.47 -8.56 12.41
N ASN A 269 -12.53 -9.02 13.06
CA ASN A 269 -12.52 -10.13 14.01
C ASN A 269 -12.71 -11.51 13.38
N ARG A 270 -13.17 -11.58 12.12
CA ARG A 270 -13.42 -12.84 11.44
C ARG A 270 -12.12 -13.60 11.19
N GLU A 271 -12.03 -14.83 11.70
CA GLU A 271 -10.90 -15.70 11.38
C GLU A 271 -10.94 -16.05 9.88
N PRO A 272 -9.80 -15.94 9.16
CA PRO A 272 -9.68 -16.56 7.85
C PRO A 272 -9.91 -18.06 8.03
N GLY A 273 -10.85 -18.65 7.28
CA GLY A 273 -11.18 -20.09 7.34
C GLY A 273 -10.06 -21.01 6.81
N LEU A 274 -8.80 -20.61 6.95
CA LEU A 274 -7.62 -21.30 6.48
C LEU A 274 -7.24 -22.41 7.47
N SER A 275 -7.36 -23.66 7.02
CA SER A 275 -6.88 -24.84 7.74
C SER A 275 -5.48 -25.24 7.27
N TYR A 276 -4.67 -25.80 8.17
CA TYR A 276 -3.36 -26.36 7.79
C TYR A 276 -3.50 -27.45 6.72
N SER A 277 -4.58 -28.25 6.76
CA SER A 277 -4.83 -29.31 5.77
C SER A 277 -4.97 -28.78 4.34
N HIS A 278 -5.48 -27.55 4.16
CA HIS A 278 -5.67 -26.94 2.84
C HIS A 278 -4.36 -26.36 2.26
N LEU A 279 -3.40 -26.05 3.14
CA LEU A 279 -2.10 -25.46 2.79
C LEU A 279 -0.97 -26.49 2.76
N GLY A 280 -1.02 -27.53 3.61
CA GLY A 280 0.05 -28.53 3.77
C GLY A 280 0.26 -29.42 2.54
N GLU A 281 -0.78 -29.67 1.75
CA GLU A 281 -0.66 -30.46 0.51
C GLU A 281 -0.04 -29.68 -0.65
N ARG A 282 -0.24 -28.35 -0.68
CA ARG A 282 0.30 -27.47 -1.73
C ARG A 282 1.61 -26.81 -1.36
N SER A 283 2.02 -26.98 -0.10
CA SER A 283 3.07 -26.19 0.47
C SER A 283 3.82 -26.98 1.60
N SER A 284 5.11 -27.31 1.40
CA SER A 284 6.19 -27.63 2.38
C SER A 284 6.39 -26.62 3.54
N VAL A 285 5.32 -25.93 3.98
CA VAL A 285 5.30 -25.13 5.21
C VAL A 285 5.16 -26.11 6.38
N THR A 286 6.14 -26.06 7.28
CA THR A 286 6.06 -26.84 8.51
C THR A 286 4.84 -26.41 9.32
N LYS A 287 4.22 -27.37 10.01
CA LYS A 287 3.08 -27.13 10.90
C LYS A 287 3.37 -26.00 11.89
N SER A 288 4.59 -25.93 12.44
CA SER A 288 5.02 -24.89 13.37
C SER A 288 5.06 -23.50 12.75
N THR A 289 5.51 -23.35 11.50
CA THR A 289 5.51 -22.07 10.78
C THR A 289 4.09 -21.58 10.48
N PHE A 290 3.18 -22.48 10.05
CA PHE A 290 1.78 -22.13 9.83
C PHE A 290 1.08 -21.65 11.11
N TYR A 291 1.18 -22.41 12.21
CA TYR A 291 0.53 -22.02 13.46
C TYR A 291 1.16 -20.77 14.09
N ARG A 292 2.47 -20.55 13.94
CA ARG A 292 3.12 -19.30 14.34
C ARG A 292 2.58 -18.11 13.56
N TRP A 293 2.49 -18.24 12.23
CA TRP A 293 1.90 -17.20 11.37
C TRP A 293 0.42 -16.93 11.71
N ARG A 294 -0.38 -17.99 11.93
CA ARG A 294 -1.79 -17.87 12.30
C ARG A 294 -1.94 -17.10 13.61
N ARG A 295 -1.14 -17.44 14.62
CA ARG A 295 -1.11 -16.75 15.91
C ARG A 295 -0.73 -15.27 15.76
N GLN A 296 0.37 -14.97 15.06
CA GLN A 296 0.81 -13.59 14.83
C GLN A 296 -0.22 -12.77 14.05
N SER A 297 -0.86 -13.37 13.05
CA SER A 297 -1.91 -12.71 12.26
C SER A 297 -3.16 -12.45 13.10
N GLN A 298 -3.53 -13.37 13.98
CA GLN A 298 -4.63 -13.21 14.93
C GLN A 298 -4.34 -12.10 15.94
N GLU A 299 -3.15 -12.11 16.56
CA GLU A 299 -2.70 -11.05 17.47
C GLU A 299 -2.68 -9.68 16.79
N HIS A 300 -2.19 -9.60 15.53
CA HIS A 300 -2.18 -8.36 14.76
C HIS A 300 -3.60 -7.85 14.47
N ARG A 301 -4.51 -8.72 14.02
CA ARG A 301 -5.92 -8.37 13.77
C ARG A 301 -6.60 -7.89 15.03
N GLN A 302 -6.39 -8.58 16.16
CA GLN A 302 -6.95 -8.18 17.45
C GLN A 302 -6.45 -6.79 17.85
N LYS A 303 -5.15 -6.50 17.71
CA LYS A 303 -4.61 -5.15 17.96
C LYS A 303 -5.24 -4.08 17.06
N VAL A 304 -5.44 -4.38 15.77
CA VAL A 304 -6.07 -3.45 14.82
C VAL A 304 -7.55 -3.23 15.16
N ALA A 305 -8.29 -4.29 15.48
CA ALA A 305 -9.68 -4.24 15.91
C ALA A 305 -9.85 -3.44 17.21
N THR A 306 -8.98 -3.68 18.21
CA THR A 306 -8.98 -2.92 19.47
C THR A 306 -8.73 -1.43 19.24
N ARG A 307 -7.76 -1.08 18.38
CA ARG A 307 -7.50 0.32 18.01
C ARG A 307 -8.67 0.96 17.27
N PHE A 308 -9.31 0.21 16.37
CA PHE A 308 -10.51 0.67 15.65
C PHE A 308 -11.66 0.97 16.63
N SER A 309 -11.95 0.04 17.54
CA SER A 309 -12.97 0.20 18.58
C SER A 309 -12.68 1.39 19.49
N ALA A 310 -11.42 1.57 19.90
CA ALA A 310 -11.03 2.67 20.76
C ALA A 310 -11.13 4.03 20.08
N LYS A 311 -10.73 4.14 18.81
CA LYS A 311 -10.92 5.35 18.01
C LYS A 311 -12.40 5.70 17.91
N HIS A 312 -13.26 4.71 17.60
CA HIS A 312 -14.69 4.95 17.45
C HIS A 312 -15.34 5.34 18.79
N PHE A 313 -14.90 4.76 19.90
CA PHE A 313 -15.36 5.13 21.24
C PHE A 313 -15.01 6.58 21.60
N LEU A 314 -13.79 7.02 21.31
CA LEU A 314 -13.38 8.42 21.51
C LEU A 314 -14.17 9.37 20.61
N GLN A 315 -14.37 9.01 19.34
CA GLN A 315 -15.17 9.78 18.41
C GLN A 315 -16.62 9.91 18.90
N ASP A 316 -17.31 8.83 19.26
CA ASP A 316 -18.69 8.90 19.78
C ASP A 316 -18.79 9.73 21.06
N SER A 317 -17.81 9.59 21.97
CA SER A 317 -17.75 10.40 23.19
C SER A 317 -17.60 11.89 22.90
N PHE A 318 -16.72 12.25 21.95
CA PHE A 318 -16.52 13.63 21.52
C PHE A 318 -17.79 14.22 20.86
N HIS A 319 -18.46 13.47 19.99
CA HIS A 319 -19.70 13.93 19.34
C HIS A 319 -20.84 14.14 20.35
N ARG A 320 -20.83 13.42 21.47
CA ARG A 320 -21.77 13.61 22.59
C ARG A 320 -21.35 14.73 23.56
N GLY A 321 -20.31 15.49 23.24
CA GLY A 321 -19.79 16.58 24.08
C GLY A 321 -18.99 16.12 25.31
N GLY A 322 -18.60 14.85 25.36
CA GLY A 322 -17.83 14.27 26.47
C GLY A 322 -16.33 14.25 26.21
N VAL A 323 -15.55 14.61 27.23
CA VAL A 323 -14.11 14.32 27.28
C VAL A 323 -13.92 13.07 28.12
N VAL A 324 -13.31 12.02 27.56
CA VAL A 324 -13.03 10.78 28.31
C VAL A 324 -11.66 10.93 28.99
N PRO A 325 -11.53 10.90 30.32
CA PRO A 325 -10.23 10.92 30.97
C PRO A 325 -9.37 9.71 30.61
N LEU A 326 -8.06 9.89 30.45
CA LEU A 326 -7.09 8.84 30.09
C LEU A 326 -7.24 7.58 30.97
N GLN A 327 -7.45 7.75 32.28
CA GLN A 327 -7.60 6.63 33.20
C GLN A 327 -8.85 5.79 32.91
N GLN A 328 -9.96 6.42 32.53
CA GLN A 328 -11.19 5.71 32.13
C GLN A 328 -11.03 5.06 30.76
N PHE A 329 -10.32 5.70 29.84
CA PHE A 329 -10.01 5.13 28.52
C PHE A 329 -9.16 3.85 28.64
N LEU A 330 -8.09 3.88 29.45
CA LEU A 330 -7.21 2.72 29.64
C LEU A 330 -7.87 1.58 30.42
N GLN A 331 -8.86 1.86 31.28
CA GLN A 331 -9.68 0.79 31.88
C GLN A 331 -10.47 0.02 30.83
N ARG A 332 -10.93 0.70 29.77
CA ARG A 332 -11.72 0.10 28.70
C ARG A 332 -10.85 -0.51 27.57
N PHE A 333 -9.67 0.05 27.36
CA PHE A 333 -8.72 -0.40 26.33
C PHE A 333 -7.29 -0.54 26.91
N PRO A 334 -7.04 -1.52 27.78
CA PRO A 334 -5.76 -1.67 28.49
C PRO A 334 -4.58 -2.00 27.57
N GLU A 335 -4.87 -2.56 26.39
CA GLU A 335 -3.90 -2.92 25.34
C GLU A 335 -3.37 -1.71 24.55
N ILE A 336 -3.95 -0.52 24.73
CA ILE A 336 -3.56 0.70 24.01
C ILE A 336 -2.59 1.50 24.85
N SER A 337 -1.44 1.88 24.26
CA SER A 337 -0.43 2.65 24.99
C SER A 337 -0.91 4.06 25.29
N ARG A 338 -0.39 4.64 26.39
CA ARG A 338 -0.61 6.06 26.76
C ARG A 338 -0.24 7.04 25.65
N SER A 339 0.74 6.69 24.81
CA SER A 339 1.17 7.53 23.66
C SER A 339 0.24 7.46 22.45
N THR A 340 -0.68 6.48 22.42
CA THR A 340 -1.65 6.29 21.33
C THR A 340 -3.00 6.97 21.62
N TYR A 341 -3.35 7.14 22.91
CA TYR A 341 -4.47 7.98 23.37
C TYR A 341 -4.10 9.45 23.20
#